data_AF-A0A537QLA2-F1
#
_entry.id   AF-A0A537QLA2-F1
#
_cell.length_a   1.000
_cell.length_b   1.000
_cell.length_c   1.000
_cell.angle_alpha   90.00
_cell.angle_beta   90.00
_cell.angle_gamma   90.00
#
_symmetry.space_group_name_H-M   'P 1'
#
loop_
_entity.id
_entity.type
_entity.pdbx_description
1 polymer ?
#
loop_
_entity_poly.entity_id
_entity_poly.type
_entity_poly.pdbx_seq_one_letter_code
_entity_poly.pdbx_strand_id
1 'polypeptide(L)'
;RSDPRLLEQMIRNLLSNAVKYTNEGKILLGCRRRSDKLRIEVWDTGIGVPAEQLQAIFEEFHQVDNPARERTKGLGLGLAIVERVADLLGHTVDVRSRPGKGSVFAIEVPLGEHVAPSPRLDRGEVSESAHQTGAILVVEDDPSVREMLALLLEEEGHRTTTAEDGRRALELAARRAIRPDLVIVDYNLPKGLNGLQVVAGLRQTLDYEIPAVILTGDISTDTLREIAHGGHLHLNKPVKAKELTDLIQSHLAETRLSAQANTRKLVEAGGDGPRAPIMFVVDDDGAVREAMRDLLQEDGRTVEIYASSEAFLAAYRPGREGCLLVDAQMPGMGGLALLRRLHSEGTRLPAIMITGQGDVPMAVEAMKAGAADFIEKPIGRDELFASIERALEHTRDSAKLAVRQEAAATRFAGLTGRQREIMELVLAGHPNKNIAADLGISQRTVENHRAAVMKKTGSHTLSALIRLALAANPGTPSHSLP
;
A
#
# COMPACT_ATOMS: atom_id res chain seq x y z
N ARG A 1 -22.32 -19.37 6.37
CA ARG A 1 -22.19 -17.96 6.83
C ARG A 1 -21.98 -17.09 5.60
N SER A 2 -22.76 -16.02 5.45
CA SER A 2 -22.65 -15.03 4.37
C SER A 2 -22.90 -13.65 4.95
N ASP A 3 -22.38 -12.63 4.32
CA ASP A 3 -22.81 -11.25 4.55
C ASP A 3 -24.23 -11.04 3.99
N PRO A 4 -25.22 -10.56 4.79
CA PRO A 4 -26.60 -10.38 4.34
C PRO A 4 -26.80 -9.30 3.28
N ARG A 5 -26.05 -8.19 3.32
CA ARG A 5 -26.24 -7.04 2.42
C ARG A 5 -25.60 -7.29 1.07
N LEU A 6 -24.41 -7.88 1.05
CA LEU A 6 -23.76 -8.29 -0.20
C LEU A 6 -24.55 -9.40 -0.89
N LEU A 7 -25.10 -10.35 -0.13
CA LEU A 7 -25.99 -11.38 -0.67
C LEU A 7 -27.30 -10.77 -1.21
N GLU A 8 -27.90 -9.80 -0.49
CA GLU A 8 -29.06 -9.05 -0.99
C GLU A 8 -28.72 -8.35 -2.32
N GLN A 9 -27.55 -7.73 -2.42
CA GLN A 9 -27.11 -7.04 -3.64
C GLN A 9 -26.96 -8.01 -4.82
N MET A 10 -26.36 -9.18 -4.61
CA MET A 10 -26.28 -10.22 -5.64
C MET A 10 -27.68 -10.61 -6.12
N ILE A 11 -28.61 -10.86 -5.20
CA ILE A 11 -29.99 -11.23 -5.51
C ILE A 11 -30.71 -10.09 -6.24
N ARG A 12 -30.52 -8.84 -5.81
CA ARG A 12 -31.10 -7.65 -6.44
C ARG A 12 -30.62 -7.46 -7.88
N ASN A 13 -29.34 -7.70 -8.14
CA ASN A 13 -28.78 -7.65 -9.49
C ASN A 13 -29.37 -8.75 -10.40
N LEU A 14 -29.49 -9.98 -9.89
CA LEU A 14 -30.13 -11.07 -10.63
C LEU A 14 -31.62 -10.78 -10.90
N LEU A 15 -32.35 -10.24 -9.92
CA LEU A 15 -33.76 -9.85 -10.07
C LEU A 15 -33.93 -8.68 -11.04
N SER A 16 -33.07 -7.67 -10.99
CA SER A 16 -33.10 -6.54 -11.92
C SER A 16 -32.91 -7.01 -13.36
N ASN A 17 -31.96 -7.93 -13.60
CA ASN A 17 -31.77 -8.55 -14.90
C ASN A 17 -33.01 -9.36 -15.33
N ALA A 18 -33.57 -10.18 -14.44
CA ALA A 18 -34.77 -10.95 -14.72
C ALA A 18 -35.95 -10.05 -15.14
N VAL A 19 -36.16 -8.93 -14.44
CA VAL A 19 -37.21 -7.93 -14.78
C VAL A 19 -36.93 -7.27 -16.12
N LYS A 20 -35.68 -6.89 -16.37
CA LYS A 20 -35.29 -6.17 -17.59
C LYS A 20 -35.41 -7.01 -18.85
N TYR A 21 -35.11 -8.31 -18.76
CA TYR A 21 -35.08 -9.21 -19.92
C TYR A 21 -36.34 -10.09 -20.07
N THR A 22 -37.33 -9.90 -19.19
CA THR A 22 -38.65 -10.54 -19.25
C THR A 22 -39.73 -9.50 -19.52
N ASN A 23 -40.01 -9.22 -20.79
CA ASN A 23 -41.06 -8.26 -21.18
C ASN A 23 -42.47 -8.78 -20.82
N GLU A 24 -42.73 -10.07 -21.06
CA GLU A 24 -43.97 -10.75 -20.69
C GLU A 24 -43.61 -12.12 -20.11
N GLY A 25 -44.21 -12.48 -18.96
CA GLY A 25 -43.96 -13.77 -18.35
C GLY A 25 -43.91 -13.72 -16.82
N LYS A 26 -43.03 -14.54 -16.23
CA LYS A 26 -42.93 -14.72 -14.77
C LYS A 26 -41.48 -14.73 -14.32
N ILE A 27 -41.27 -14.21 -13.11
CA ILE A 27 -40.01 -14.27 -12.39
C ILE A 27 -40.27 -14.97 -11.07
N LEU A 28 -39.42 -15.92 -10.70
CA LEU A 28 -39.52 -16.67 -9.45
C LEU A 28 -38.19 -16.58 -8.70
N LEU A 29 -38.23 -15.98 -7.51
CA LEU A 29 -37.17 -16.10 -6.52
C LEU A 29 -37.50 -17.27 -5.59
N GLY A 30 -36.60 -18.24 -5.48
CA GLY A 30 -36.75 -19.38 -4.58
C GLY A 30 -35.44 -19.72 -3.90
N CYS A 31 -35.51 -20.44 -2.78
CA CYS A 31 -34.34 -21.04 -2.17
C CYS A 31 -34.59 -22.52 -1.92
N ARG A 32 -33.56 -23.35 -2.13
CA ARG A 32 -33.60 -24.79 -1.90
C ARG A 32 -32.40 -25.19 -1.06
N ARG A 33 -32.66 -25.91 0.02
CA ARG A 33 -31.60 -26.50 0.84
C ARG A 33 -30.95 -27.68 0.10
N ARG A 34 -29.62 -27.71 0.06
CA ARG A 34 -28.79 -28.78 -0.50
C ARG A 34 -27.71 -29.13 0.52
N SER A 35 -27.96 -30.17 1.32
CA SER A 35 -27.05 -30.61 2.39
C SER A 35 -26.73 -29.48 3.39
N ASP A 36 -25.46 -29.06 3.43
CA ASP A 36 -24.88 -27.99 4.25
C ASP A 36 -24.96 -26.60 3.59
N LYS A 37 -25.54 -26.50 2.39
CA LYS A 37 -25.69 -25.26 1.62
C LYS A 37 -27.15 -24.91 1.35
N LEU A 38 -27.40 -23.63 1.13
CA LEU A 38 -28.63 -23.08 0.59
C LEU A 38 -28.35 -22.60 -0.83
N ARG A 39 -29.13 -23.08 -1.79
CA ARG A 39 -29.08 -22.62 -3.18
C ARG A 39 -30.23 -21.66 -3.42
N ILE A 40 -29.91 -20.40 -3.67
CA ILE A 40 -30.86 -19.34 -3.97
C ILE A 40 -30.94 -19.22 -5.49
N GLU A 41 -32.14 -19.29 -6.06
CA GLU A 41 -32.36 -19.32 -7.50
C GLU A 41 -33.31 -18.20 -7.92
N VAL A 42 -32.94 -17.48 -8.98
CA VAL A 42 -33.78 -16.52 -9.69
C VAL A 42 -34.07 -17.10 -11.07
N TRP A 43 -35.33 -17.44 -11.30
CA TRP A 43 -35.84 -17.93 -12.58
C TRP A 43 -36.57 -16.80 -13.31
N ASP A 44 -36.34 -16.71 -14.61
CA ASP A 44 -37.05 -15.81 -15.52
C ASP A 44 -37.55 -16.59 -16.75
N THR A 45 -38.63 -16.11 -17.36
CA THR A 45 -39.15 -16.64 -18.63
C THR A 45 -38.85 -15.69 -19.80
N GLY A 46 -37.75 -14.95 -19.71
CA GLY A 46 -37.36 -13.92 -20.68
C GLY A 46 -36.74 -14.50 -21.94
N ILE A 47 -35.96 -13.66 -22.63
CA ILE A 47 -35.34 -13.99 -23.92
C ILE A 47 -34.36 -15.18 -23.87
N GLY A 48 -33.82 -15.49 -22.69
CA GLY A 48 -32.76 -16.49 -22.52
C GLY A 48 -31.41 -16.06 -23.11
N VAL A 49 -30.38 -16.84 -22.83
CA VAL A 49 -28.98 -16.60 -23.23
C VAL A 49 -28.51 -17.78 -24.09
N PRO A 50 -27.89 -17.53 -25.26
CA PRO A 50 -27.27 -18.57 -26.09
C PRO A 50 -26.15 -19.31 -25.34
N ALA A 51 -25.97 -20.60 -25.63
CA ALA A 51 -25.02 -21.45 -24.89
C ALA A 51 -23.57 -20.94 -25.02
N GLU A 52 -23.21 -20.43 -26.19
CA GLU A 52 -21.93 -19.83 -26.52
C GLU A 52 -21.67 -18.51 -25.76
N GLN A 53 -22.70 -17.86 -25.22
CA GLN A 53 -22.59 -16.60 -24.48
C GLN A 53 -22.61 -16.79 -22.96
N LEU A 54 -22.87 -18.00 -22.44
CA LEU A 54 -23.08 -18.24 -21.01
C LEU A 54 -21.87 -17.90 -20.13
N GLN A 55 -20.66 -18.00 -20.64
CA GLN A 55 -19.46 -17.54 -19.93
C GLN A 55 -19.26 -16.04 -20.09
N ALA A 56 -19.41 -15.53 -21.32
CA ALA A 56 -19.16 -14.14 -21.65
C ALA A 56 -20.15 -13.17 -20.98
N ILE A 57 -21.36 -13.57 -20.60
CA ILE A 57 -22.31 -12.70 -19.88
C ILE A 57 -21.80 -12.23 -18.51
N PHE A 58 -20.78 -12.87 -17.94
CA PHE A 58 -20.14 -12.42 -16.70
C PHE A 58 -18.95 -11.49 -16.96
N GLU A 59 -18.51 -11.36 -18.22
CA GLU A 59 -17.46 -10.42 -18.61
C GLU A 59 -17.98 -8.97 -18.57
N GLU A 60 -17.11 -8.05 -18.19
CA GLU A 60 -17.44 -6.64 -18.13
C GLU A 60 -17.81 -6.10 -19.51
N PHE A 61 -18.84 -5.26 -19.57
CA PHE A 61 -19.31 -4.61 -20.80
C PHE A 61 -19.81 -5.56 -21.89
N HIS A 62 -19.94 -6.85 -21.58
CA HIS A 62 -20.45 -7.84 -22.52
C HIS A 62 -21.98 -7.82 -22.56
N GLN A 63 -22.55 -7.72 -23.76
CA GLN A 63 -24.00 -7.71 -24.00
C GLN A 63 -24.36 -8.53 -25.22
N VAL A 64 -25.32 -9.44 -25.05
CA VAL A 64 -25.88 -10.25 -26.14
C VAL A 64 -26.68 -9.32 -27.07
N ASP A 65 -26.37 -9.33 -28.37
CA ASP A 65 -27.03 -8.57 -29.45
C ASP A 65 -27.04 -7.03 -29.31
N ASN A 66 -25.95 -6.42 -28.80
CA ASN A 66 -25.76 -4.96 -28.78
C ASN A 66 -24.38 -4.49 -29.28
N PRO A 67 -24.04 -4.67 -30.57
CA PRO A 67 -22.75 -4.24 -31.13
C PRO A 67 -22.53 -2.72 -31.10
N ALA A 68 -23.60 -1.93 -30.98
CA ALA A 68 -23.56 -0.46 -30.97
C ALA A 68 -23.50 0.18 -29.56
N ARG A 69 -23.44 -0.63 -28.49
CA ARG A 69 -23.39 -0.16 -27.09
C ARG A 69 -24.44 0.92 -26.77
N GLU A 70 -25.70 0.68 -27.15
CA GLU A 70 -26.81 1.58 -26.82
C GLU A 70 -26.95 1.77 -25.30
N ARG A 71 -26.72 3.00 -24.81
CA ARG A 71 -26.76 3.37 -23.37
C ARG A 71 -28.07 2.99 -22.67
N THR A 72 -29.18 2.89 -23.39
CA THR A 72 -30.50 2.51 -22.88
C THR A 72 -30.60 1.05 -22.41
N LYS A 73 -29.71 0.17 -22.89
CA LYS A 73 -29.72 -1.27 -22.55
C LYS A 73 -28.82 -1.62 -21.37
N GLY A 74 -28.35 -0.64 -20.57
CA GLY A 74 -27.47 -0.82 -19.41
C GLY A 74 -26.01 -1.09 -19.80
N LEU A 75 -25.08 -1.08 -18.84
CA LEU A 75 -23.63 -1.12 -19.10
C LEU A 75 -23.03 -2.53 -19.21
N GLY A 76 -23.80 -3.60 -18.96
CA GLY A 76 -23.29 -4.99 -19.00
C GLY A 76 -22.52 -5.41 -17.73
N LEU A 77 -22.55 -4.61 -16.67
CA LEU A 77 -21.76 -4.86 -15.45
C LEU A 77 -22.48 -5.69 -14.39
N GLY A 78 -23.81 -5.83 -14.48
CA GLY A 78 -24.62 -6.40 -13.40
C GLY A 78 -24.25 -7.85 -13.02
N LEU A 79 -23.95 -8.70 -14.00
CA LEU A 79 -23.54 -10.09 -13.76
C LEU A 79 -22.06 -10.20 -13.37
N ALA A 80 -21.19 -9.34 -13.92
CA ALA A 80 -19.79 -9.22 -13.49
C ALA A 80 -19.66 -8.80 -12.02
N ILE A 81 -20.62 -8.02 -11.50
CA ILE A 81 -20.73 -7.67 -10.07
C ILE A 81 -21.16 -8.90 -9.26
N VAL A 82 -22.13 -9.68 -9.74
CA VAL A 82 -22.59 -10.90 -9.05
C VAL A 82 -21.44 -11.90 -8.93
N GLU A 83 -20.65 -12.11 -9.99
CA GLU A 83 -19.50 -13.01 -9.96
C GLU A 83 -18.43 -12.54 -8.98
N ARG A 84 -18.05 -11.25 -9.02
CA ARG A 84 -17.05 -10.69 -8.10
C ARG A 84 -17.49 -10.72 -6.63
N VAL A 85 -18.76 -10.44 -6.34
CA VAL A 85 -19.28 -10.52 -4.97
C VAL A 85 -19.34 -11.98 -4.52
N ALA A 86 -19.64 -12.93 -5.42
CA ALA A 86 -19.59 -14.34 -5.09
C ALA A 86 -18.16 -14.81 -4.75
N ASP A 87 -17.18 -14.45 -5.58
CA ASP A 87 -15.77 -14.77 -5.35
C ASP A 87 -15.28 -14.17 -4.03
N LEU A 88 -15.68 -12.93 -3.73
CA LEU A 88 -15.37 -12.25 -2.48
C LEU A 88 -15.91 -12.99 -1.26
N LEU A 89 -17.14 -13.51 -1.35
CA LEU A 89 -17.80 -14.23 -0.27
C LEU A 89 -17.46 -15.73 -0.22
N GLY A 90 -16.70 -16.22 -1.21
CA GLY A 90 -16.43 -17.65 -1.38
C GLY A 90 -17.68 -18.47 -1.77
N HIS A 91 -18.65 -17.83 -2.41
CA HIS A 91 -19.88 -18.45 -2.90
C HIS A 91 -19.74 -18.83 -4.37
N THR A 92 -20.55 -19.81 -4.81
CA THR A 92 -20.56 -20.24 -6.20
C THR A 92 -21.77 -19.67 -6.92
N VAL A 93 -21.56 -19.10 -8.11
CA VAL A 93 -22.62 -18.65 -9.01
C VAL A 93 -22.74 -19.65 -10.16
N ASP A 94 -23.97 -19.98 -10.53
CA ASP A 94 -24.28 -20.94 -11.59
C ASP A 94 -25.40 -20.38 -12.47
N VAL A 95 -25.36 -20.66 -13.76
CA VAL A 95 -26.35 -20.19 -14.73
C VAL A 95 -26.77 -21.31 -15.66
N ARG A 96 -28.06 -21.40 -15.94
CA ARG A 96 -28.60 -22.22 -17.02
C ARG A 96 -29.62 -21.42 -17.79
N SER A 97 -29.50 -21.42 -19.10
CA SER A 97 -30.43 -20.69 -19.95
C SER A 97 -30.74 -21.45 -21.22
N ARG A 98 -31.91 -21.16 -21.79
CA ARG A 98 -32.32 -21.64 -23.10
C ARG A 98 -32.90 -20.46 -23.90
N PRO A 99 -32.35 -20.14 -25.09
CA PRO A 99 -32.89 -19.08 -25.94
C PRO A 99 -34.40 -19.25 -26.17
N GLY A 100 -35.15 -18.17 -25.98
CA GLY A 100 -36.60 -18.11 -26.10
C GLY A 100 -37.41 -18.83 -25.02
N LYS A 101 -36.77 -19.35 -23.96
CA LYS A 101 -37.43 -20.03 -22.84
C LYS A 101 -37.15 -19.40 -21.48
N GLY A 102 -36.11 -18.55 -21.37
CA GLY A 102 -35.70 -17.88 -20.15
C GLY A 102 -34.43 -18.46 -19.52
N SER A 103 -34.07 -17.93 -18.35
CA SER A 103 -32.85 -18.30 -17.63
C SER A 103 -33.11 -18.63 -16.15
N VAL A 104 -32.17 -19.35 -15.54
CA VAL A 104 -32.04 -19.50 -14.10
C VAL A 104 -30.63 -19.16 -13.68
N PHE A 105 -30.52 -18.24 -12.73
CA PHE A 105 -29.28 -17.89 -12.04
C PHE A 105 -29.35 -18.40 -10.62
N ALA A 106 -28.25 -18.96 -10.11
CA ALA A 106 -28.20 -19.54 -8.78
C ALA A 106 -26.96 -19.10 -8.01
N ILE A 107 -27.12 -18.88 -6.71
CA ILE A 107 -26.05 -18.59 -5.75
C ILE A 107 -26.06 -19.68 -4.68
N GLU A 108 -24.93 -20.34 -4.45
CA GLU A 108 -24.77 -21.33 -3.37
C GLU A 108 -24.09 -20.70 -2.16
N VAL A 109 -24.80 -20.66 -1.03
CA VAL A 109 -24.29 -20.13 0.24
C VAL A 109 -24.25 -21.21 1.32
N PRO A 110 -23.22 -21.28 2.18
CA PRO A 110 -23.17 -22.24 3.27
C PRO A 110 -24.19 -21.88 4.36
N LEU A 111 -24.93 -22.87 4.87
CA LEU A 111 -25.86 -22.67 5.97
C LEU A 111 -25.12 -22.15 7.21
N GLY A 112 -25.70 -21.14 7.87
CA GLY A 112 -25.24 -20.72 9.19
C GLY A 112 -25.77 -21.67 10.25
N GLU A 113 -24.99 -21.88 11.32
CA GLU A 113 -25.55 -22.46 12.54
C GLU A 113 -26.64 -21.53 13.08
N HIS A 114 -27.82 -22.09 13.36
CA HIS A 114 -28.94 -21.34 13.90
C HIS A 114 -28.63 -20.93 15.34
N VAL A 115 -27.98 -19.78 15.52
CA VAL A 115 -27.87 -19.17 16.85
C VAL A 115 -29.26 -18.61 17.15
N ALA A 116 -30.04 -19.34 17.97
CA ALA A 116 -31.21 -18.75 18.62
C ALA A 116 -30.78 -17.41 19.24
N PRO A 117 -31.58 -16.33 19.17
CA PRO A 117 -31.20 -15.05 19.74
C PRO A 117 -30.95 -15.28 21.23
N SER A 118 -29.68 -15.44 21.58
CA SER A 118 -29.28 -15.69 22.95
C SER A 118 -29.52 -14.38 23.68
N PRO A 119 -30.14 -14.41 24.87
CA PRO A 119 -30.27 -13.20 25.66
C PRO A 119 -28.87 -12.60 25.81
N ARG A 120 -28.75 -11.28 25.61
CA ARG A 120 -27.51 -10.53 25.76
C ARG A 120 -26.94 -10.86 27.14
N LEU A 121 -26.04 -11.82 27.18
CA LEU A 121 -25.18 -12.08 28.30
C LEU A 121 -23.99 -11.18 28.05
N ASP A 122 -23.82 -10.20 28.94
CA ASP A 122 -22.57 -9.46 29.12
C ASP A 122 -21.43 -10.48 29.08
N ARG A 123 -20.77 -10.59 27.93
CA ARG A 123 -19.53 -11.33 27.77
C ARG A 123 -18.43 -10.31 27.94
N GLY A 124 -17.79 -10.38 29.09
CA GLY A 124 -16.60 -9.61 29.41
C GLY A 124 -15.50 -9.79 28.37
N GLU A 125 -14.86 -8.65 28.09
CA GLU A 125 -13.43 -8.48 27.83
C GLU A 125 -12.70 -9.69 27.24
N VAL A 126 -12.93 -9.92 25.95
CA VAL A 126 -11.89 -10.40 25.06
C VAL A 126 -11.58 -9.21 24.16
N SER A 127 -10.37 -8.67 24.26
CA SER A 127 -9.90 -7.46 23.59
C SER A 127 -10.21 -7.48 22.08
N GLU A 128 -11.32 -6.86 21.70
CA GLU A 128 -11.58 -6.42 20.32
C GLU A 128 -10.47 -5.45 19.92
N SER A 129 -9.68 -5.80 18.90
CA SER A 129 -8.84 -4.81 18.23
C SER A 129 -9.74 -3.66 17.78
N ALA A 130 -9.49 -2.46 18.27
CA ALA A 130 -10.36 -1.31 18.11
C ALA A 130 -10.62 -0.98 16.62
N HIS A 131 -11.77 -1.44 16.09
CA HIS A 131 -12.25 -1.12 14.74
C HIS A 131 -12.42 0.40 14.63
N GLN A 132 -11.68 1.03 13.72
CA GLN A 132 -11.64 2.49 13.55
C GLN A 132 -12.64 2.93 12.48
N THR A 133 -13.39 3.99 12.77
CA THR A 133 -14.30 4.63 11.82
C THR A 133 -13.83 6.06 11.51
N GLY A 134 -14.18 6.57 10.32
CA GLY A 134 -13.69 7.85 9.80
C GLY A 134 -14.54 8.35 8.63
N ALA A 135 -14.34 9.60 8.22
CA ALA A 135 -14.97 10.19 7.05
C ALA A 135 -14.19 9.83 5.78
N ILE A 136 -14.82 9.19 4.79
CA ILE A 136 -14.14 8.74 3.57
C ILE A 136 -14.75 9.43 2.35
N LEU A 137 -13.92 10.01 1.49
CA LEU A 137 -14.34 10.54 0.20
C LEU A 137 -14.05 9.50 -0.90
N VAL A 138 -15.07 9.08 -1.65
CA VAL A 138 -14.93 8.19 -2.81
C VAL A 138 -15.12 9.00 -4.09
N VAL A 139 -14.14 8.96 -5.00
CA VAL A 139 -14.19 9.60 -6.31
C VAL A 139 -14.09 8.51 -7.39
N GLU A 140 -15.20 8.22 -8.04
CA GLU A 140 -15.33 7.10 -8.99
C GLU A 140 -16.39 7.51 -10.02
N ASP A 141 -16.12 7.34 -11.31
CA ASP A 141 -17.03 7.81 -12.36
C ASP A 141 -18.16 6.80 -12.64
N ASP A 142 -17.86 5.51 -12.48
CA ASP A 142 -18.87 4.47 -12.59
C ASP A 142 -19.87 4.54 -11.41
N PRO A 143 -21.17 4.79 -11.66
CA PRO A 143 -22.16 4.93 -10.61
C PRO A 143 -22.38 3.66 -9.79
N SER A 144 -22.23 2.48 -10.39
CA SER A 144 -22.42 1.20 -9.72
C SER A 144 -21.23 0.86 -8.82
N VAL A 145 -20.00 1.12 -9.26
CA VAL A 145 -18.80 0.93 -8.44
C VAL A 145 -18.79 1.94 -7.29
N ARG A 146 -19.14 3.20 -7.56
CA ARG A 146 -19.26 4.25 -6.54
C ARG A 146 -20.27 3.91 -5.46
N GLU A 147 -21.45 3.40 -5.84
CA GLU A 147 -22.48 2.96 -4.90
C GLU A 147 -22.04 1.72 -4.10
N MET A 148 -21.38 0.75 -4.74
CA MET A 148 -20.81 -0.42 -4.08
C MET A 148 -19.78 -0.04 -3.01
N LEU A 149 -18.82 0.84 -3.35
CA LEU A 149 -17.82 1.33 -2.42
C LEU A 149 -18.45 2.09 -1.26
N ALA A 150 -19.47 2.93 -1.53
CA ALA A 150 -20.17 3.65 -0.49
C ALA A 150 -20.85 2.71 0.52
N LEU A 151 -21.58 1.70 0.03
CA LEU A 151 -22.25 0.71 0.87
C LEU A 151 -21.28 -0.09 1.74
N LEU A 152 -20.17 -0.56 1.16
CA LEU A 152 -19.14 -1.30 1.88
C LEU A 152 -18.58 -0.48 3.05
N LEU A 153 -18.21 0.78 2.79
CA LEU A 153 -17.58 1.64 3.78
C LEU A 153 -18.56 2.07 4.89
N GLU A 154 -19.82 2.30 4.54
CA GLU A 154 -20.87 2.60 5.51
C GLU A 154 -21.18 1.39 6.41
N GLU A 155 -21.07 0.17 5.90
CA GLU A 155 -21.23 -1.07 6.68
C GLU A 155 -20.10 -1.26 7.71
N GLU A 156 -18.87 -0.89 7.35
CA GLU A 156 -17.72 -0.83 8.27
C GLU A 156 -17.78 0.36 9.25
N GLY A 157 -18.85 1.16 9.18
CA GLY A 157 -19.14 2.26 10.10
C GLY A 157 -18.50 3.61 9.71
N HIS A 158 -17.92 3.72 8.52
CA HIS A 158 -17.36 4.96 8.00
C HIS A 158 -18.46 5.93 7.54
N ARG A 159 -18.17 7.22 7.60
CA ARG A 159 -19.02 8.27 7.01
C ARG A 159 -18.57 8.52 5.58
N THR A 160 -19.30 7.99 4.61
CA THR A 160 -18.88 8.09 3.21
C THR A 160 -19.49 9.32 2.52
N THR A 161 -18.70 10.01 1.70
CA THR A 161 -19.16 11.02 0.76
C THR A 161 -18.64 10.66 -0.63
N THR A 162 -19.48 10.80 -1.66
CA THR A 162 -19.13 10.36 -3.02
C THR A 162 -19.07 11.53 -4.00
N ALA A 163 -18.15 11.48 -4.95
CA ALA A 163 -18.07 12.37 -6.10
C ALA A 163 -17.98 11.56 -7.40
N GLU A 164 -18.66 12.03 -8.45
CA GLU A 164 -18.70 11.38 -9.77
C GLU A 164 -17.51 11.73 -10.67
N ASP A 165 -16.74 12.76 -10.31
CA ASP A 165 -15.51 13.15 -11.00
C ASP A 165 -14.60 13.98 -10.10
N GLY A 166 -13.38 14.23 -10.57
CA GLY A 166 -12.39 15.03 -9.84
C GLY A 166 -12.80 16.48 -9.60
N ARG A 167 -13.53 17.10 -10.53
CA ARG A 167 -13.95 18.49 -10.41
C ARG A 167 -14.97 18.66 -9.29
N ARG A 168 -15.91 17.72 -9.18
CA ARG A 168 -16.92 17.71 -8.12
C ARG A 168 -16.27 17.48 -6.76
N ALA A 169 -15.28 16.60 -6.67
CA ALA A 169 -14.51 16.38 -5.45
C ALA A 169 -13.81 17.68 -4.97
N LEU A 170 -13.12 18.37 -5.87
CA LEU A 170 -12.46 19.65 -5.57
C LEU A 170 -13.46 20.76 -5.21
N GLU A 171 -14.63 20.79 -5.83
CA GLU A 171 -15.69 21.75 -5.48
C GLU A 171 -16.21 21.52 -4.05
N LEU A 172 -16.43 20.26 -3.66
CA LEU A 172 -16.85 19.91 -2.30
C LEU A 172 -15.81 20.34 -1.26
N ALA A 173 -14.52 20.14 -1.57
CA ALA A 173 -13.41 20.58 -0.74
C ALA A 173 -13.31 22.11 -0.64
N ALA A 174 -13.40 22.83 -1.77
CA ALA A 174 -13.30 24.29 -1.81
C ALA A 174 -14.41 24.98 -1.02
N ARG A 175 -15.61 24.40 -1.00
CA ARG A 175 -16.74 24.86 -0.18
C ARG A 175 -16.61 24.49 1.30
N ARG A 176 -15.55 23.77 1.70
CA ARG A 176 -15.37 23.15 3.02
C ARG A 176 -16.58 22.32 3.45
N ALA A 177 -17.30 21.74 2.49
CA ALA A 177 -18.46 20.90 2.75
C ALA A 177 -18.07 19.50 3.25
N ILE A 178 -16.80 19.11 3.04
CA ILE A 178 -16.24 17.83 3.43
C ILE A 178 -14.90 18.04 4.15
N ARG A 179 -14.59 17.13 5.06
CA ARG A 179 -13.26 16.97 5.68
C ARG A 179 -12.98 15.48 5.82
N PRO A 180 -12.51 14.81 4.75
CA PRO A 180 -12.27 13.37 4.76
C PRO A 180 -11.02 13.00 5.56
N ASP A 181 -11.11 11.95 6.36
CA ASP A 181 -9.96 11.30 7.01
C ASP A 181 -9.17 10.41 6.02
N LEU A 182 -9.81 9.99 4.91
CA LEU A 182 -9.19 9.22 3.83
C LEU A 182 -9.92 9.46 2.50
N VAL A 183 -9.20 9.42 1.38
CA VAL A 183 -9.77 9.51 0.03
C VAL A 183 -9.52 8.22 -0.75
N ILE A 184 -10.54 7.71 -1.44
CA ILE A 184 -10.43 6.64 -2.43
C ILE A 184 -10.74 7.26 -3.78
N VAL A 185 -9.84 7.15 -4.75
CA VAL A 185 -9.95 7.80 -6.05
C VAL A 185 -9.66 6.79 -7.15
N ASP A 186 -10.49 6.74 -8.18
CA ASP A 186 -10.12 6.02 -9.41
C ASP A 186 -8.99 6.76 -10.13
N TYR A 187 -8.05 6.02 -10.70
CA TYR A 187 -6.95 6.61 -11.47
C TYR A 187 -7.48 7.27 -12.75
N ASN A 188 -8.40 6.60 -13.46
CA ASN A 188 -8.90 7.02 -14.77
C ASN A 188 -10.23 7.76 -14.66
N LEU A 189 -10.20 9.03 -14.25
CA LEU A 189 -11.40 9.85 -14.17
C LEU A 189 -11.70 10.61 -15.47
N PRO A 190 -12.98 10.82 -15.81
CA PRO A 190 -13.39 11.58 -16.99
C PRO A 190 -13.12 13.09 -16.78
N LYS A 191 -13.17 13.85 -17.89
CA LYS A 191 -13.02 15.33 -17.91
C LYS A 191 -11.59 15.83 -17.61
N GLY A 192 -10.58 14.99 -17.84
CA GLY A 192 -9.18 15.41 -18.01
C GLY A 192 -8.34 15.55 -16.75
N LEU A 193 -8.88 15.20 -15.57
CA LEU A 193 -8.11 15.06 -14.34
C LEU A 193 -7.91 13.58 -14.05
N ASN A 194 -6.68 13.14 -13.80
CA ASN A 194 -6.42 11.79 -13.30
C ASN A 194 -6.49 11.73 -11.76
N GLY A 195 -6.61 10.54 -11.18
CA GLY A 195 -6.79 10.36 -9.73
C GLY A 195 -5.68 11.01 -8.89
N LEU A 196 -4.44 11.01 -9.37
CA LEU A 196 -3.30 11.66 -8.71
C LEU A 196 -3.46 13.19 -8.65
N GLN A 197 -3.85 13.81 -9.77
CA GLN A 197 -4.12 15.25 -9.83
C GLN A 197 -5.27 15.67 -8.91
N VAL A 198 -6.28 14.80 -8.75
CA VAL A 198 -7.39 15.05 -7.82
C VAL A 198 -6.89 15.06 -6.37
N VAL A 199 -6.06 14.08 -5.98
CA VAL A 199 -5.49 14.03 -4.63
C VAL A 199 -4.63 15.26 -4.35
N ALA A 200 -3.74 15.62 -5.28
CA ALA A 200 -2.89 16.80 -5.14
C ALA A 200 -3.73 18.08 -4.98
N GLY A 201 -4.78 18.26 -5.78
CA GLY A 201 -5.67 19.41 -5.67
C GLY A 201 -6.48 19.42 -4.37
N LEU A 202 -6.90 18.26 -3.87
CA LEU A 202 -7.61 18.13 -2.60
C LEU A 202 -6.71 18.50 -1.41
N ARG A 203 -5.46 18.02 -1.38
CA ARG A 203 -4.46 18.38 -0.36
C ARG A 203 -4.21 19.88 -0.31
N GLN A 204 -4.02 20.50 -1.48
CA GLN A 204 -3.86 21.96 -1.58
C GLN A 204 -5.09 22.74 -1.12
N THR A 205 -6.29 22.29 -1.51
CA THR A 205 -7.54 23.00 -1.20
C THR A 205 -7.92 22.88 0.28
N LEU A 206 -7.64 21.73 0.88
CA LEU A 206 -8.01 21.43 2.25
C LEU A 206 -6.94 21.79 3.27
N ASP A 207 -5.70 22.05 2.83
CA ASP A 207 -4.55 22.44 3.66
C ASP A 207 -4.17 21.39 4.72
N TYR A 208 -4.25 20.11 4.35
CA TYR A 208 -3.66 19.00 5.10
C TYR A 208 -3.38 17.78 4.21
N GLU A 209 -2.39 16.99 4.62
CA GLU A 209 -2.05 15.71 3.98
C GLU A 209 -3.14 14.68 4.28
N ILE A 210 -4.10 14.57 3.36
CA ILE A 210 -5.09 13.49 3.35
C ILE A 210 -4.46 12.19 2.82
N PRO A 211 -4.60 11.06 3.56
CA PRO A 211 -4.33 9.74 3.03
C PRO A 211 -5.19 9.46 1.79
N ALA A 212 -4.59 8.88 0.75
CA ALA A 212 -5.29 8.56 -0.48
C ALA A 212 -4.98 7.14 -0.96
N VAL A 213 -6.02 6.43 -1.38
CA VAL A 213 -5.98 5.11 -2.03
C VAL A 213 -6.37 5.29 -3.50
N ILE A 214 -5.43 5.03 -4.40
CA ILE A 214 -5.65 5.03 -5.85
C ILE A 214 -6.16 3.64 -6.27
N LEU A 215 -7.32 3.59 -6.91
CA LEU A 215 -7.81 2.39 -7.58
C LEU A 215 -7.33 2.42 -9.04
N THR A 216 -6.58 1.42 -9.48
CA THR A 216 -6.08 1.35 -10.87
C THR A 216 -6.50 0.06 -11.55
N GLY A 217 -7.07 0.14 -12.75
CA GLY A 217 -7.29 -1.02 -13.63
C GLY A 217 -6.09 -1.34 -14.54
N ASP A 218 -5.09 -0.47 -14.55
CA ASP A 218 -3.89 -0.63 -15.38
C ASP A 218 -2.73 -1.18 -14.55
N ILE A 219 -2.23 -2.34 -14.95
CA ILE A 219 -1.06 -3.02 -14.38
C ILE A 219 0.24 -2.65 -15.11
N SER A 220 0.20 -1.63 -15.97
CA SER A 220 1.39 -1.14 -16.67
C SER A 220 2.45 -0.61 -15.69
N THR A 221 3.71 -0.90 -15.99
CA THR A 221 4.86 -0.53 -15.15
C THR A 221 5.05 0.97 -15.00
N ASP A 222 4.52 1.78 -15.92
CA ASP A 222 4.67 3.23 -15.91
C ASP A 222 3.62 3.89 -15.00
N THR A 223 2.35 3.45 -15.07
CA THR A 223 1.29 3.86 -14.14
C THR A 223 1.61 3.46 -12.69
N LEU A 224 2.17 2.26 -12.47
CA LEU A 224 2.60 1.81 -11.14
C LEU A 224 3.80 2.62 -10.59
N ARG A 225 4.69 3.11 -11.46
CA ARG A 225 5.79 4.00 -11.06
C ARG A 225 5.26 5.38 -10.68
N GLU A 226 4.38 5.97 -11.49
CA GLU A 226 3.79 7.29 -11.19
C GLU A 226 3.00 7.29 -9.87
N ILE A 227 2.26 6.21 -9.58
CA ILE A 227 1.54 6.06 -8.31
C ILE A 227 2.51 5.84 -7.13
N ALA A 228 3.58 5.06 -7.33
CA ALA A 228 4.61 4.84 -6.31
C ALA A 228 5.48 6.09 -6.04
N HIS A 229 5.58 7.03 -6.99
CA HIS A 229 6.31 8.28 -6.86
C HIS A 229 5.57 9.39 -6.09
N GLY A 230 4.26 9.22 -5.81
CA GLY A 230 3.42 10.20 -5.09
C GLY A 230 3.01 9.81 -3.67
N GLY A 231 3.58 8.72 -3.12
CA GLY A 231 3.30 8.26 -1.76
C GLY A 231 1.87 7.75 -1.57
N HIS A 232 1.18 7.41 -2.66
CA HIS A 232 -0.22 6.97 -2.60
C HIS A 232 -0.29 5.45 -2.45
N LEU A 233 -1.23 5.02 -1.62
CA LEU A 233 -1.59 3.61 -1.53
C LEU A 233 -2.31 3.23 -2.82
N HIS A 234 -2.05 2.05 -3.36
CA HIS A 234 -2.74 1.60 -4.57
C HIS A 234 -3.37 0.23 -4.39
N LEU A 235 -4.54 0.06 -4.99
CA LEU A 235 -5.18 -1.22 -5.13
C LEU A 235 -5.47 -1.46 -6.61
N ASN A 236 -5.10 -2.65 -7.09
CA ASN A 236 -5.41 -3.06 -8.45
C ASN A 236 -6.88 -3.46 -8.52
N LYS A 237 -7.59 -2.98 -9.54
CA LYS A 237 -8.93 -3.47 -9.89
C LYS A 237 -8.76 -4.90 -10.49
N PRO A 238 -9.57 -5.89 -10.08
CA PRO A 238 -10.71 -5.79 -9.17
C PRO A 238 -10.29 -5.74 -7.69
N VAL A 239 -10.80 -4.75 -6.97
CA VAL A 239 -10.53 -4.52 -5.55
C VAL A 239 -11.28 -5.54 -4.70
N LYS A 240 -10.58 -6.31 -3.86
CA LYS A 240 -11.24 -7.21 -2.89
C LYS A 240 -11.64 -6.43 -1.63
N ALA A 241 -12.87 -6.61 -1.15
CA ALA A 241 -13.38 -5.84 -0.01
C ALA A 241 -12.51 -6.01 1.25
N LYS A 242 -12.06 -7.24 1.55
CA LYS A 242 -11.18 -7.46 2.70
C LYS A 242 -9.85 -6.72 2.59
N GLU A 243 -9.25 -6.67 1.40
CA GLU A 243 -7.99 -5.95 1.16
C GLU A 243 -8.19 -4.44 1.31
N LEU A 244 -9.32 -3.92 0.84
CA LEU A 244 -9.70 -2.51 1.00
C LEU A 244 -9.99 -2.17 2.47
N THR A 245 -10.77 -2.98 3.17
CA THR A 245 -11.12 -2.78 4.59
C THR A 245 -9.88 -2.90 5.48
N ASP A 246 -9.04 -3.92 5.30
CA ASP A 246 -7.81 -4.11 6.07
C ASP A 246 -6.85 -2.92 5.87
N LEU A 247 -6.76 -2.40 4.64
CA LEU A 247 -5.96 -1.22 4.31
C LEU A 247 -6.51 0.05 4.99
N ILE A 248 -7.82 0.27 4.91
CA ILE A 248 -8.48 1.43 5.54
C ILE A 248 -8.34 1.38 7.06
N GLN A 249 -8.56 0.22 7.67
CA GLN A 249 -8.43 0.03 9.12
C GLN A 249 -6.99 0.30 9.60
N SER A 250 -6.00 -0.21 8.87
CA SER A 250 -4.58 0.02 9.19
C SER A 250 -4.24 1.51 9.14
N HIS A 251 -4.69 2.23 8.10
CA HIS A 251 -4.35 3.65 7.96
C HIS A 251 -5.16 4.59 8.84
N LEU A 252 -6.43 4.29 9.12
CA LEU A 252 -7.19 5.07 10.11
C LEU A 252 -6.62 4.86 11.51
N ALA A 253 -6.13 3.65 11.83
CA ALA A 253 -5.42 3.39 13.08
C ALA A 253 -4.09 4.16 13.17
N GLU A 254 -3.26 4.14 12.13
CA GLU A 254 -2.01 4.92 12.07
C GLU A 254 -2.26 6.44 12.14
N THR A 255 -3.24 6.94 11.39
CA THR A 255 -3.63 8.36 11.39
C THR A 255 -4.15 8.77 12.77
N ARG A 256 -4.94 7.93 13.43
CA ARG A 256 -5.47 8.21 14.78
C ARG A 256 -4.41 8.07 15.86
N LEU A 257 -3.50 7.10 15.77
CA LEU A 257 -2.34 6.98 16.66
C LEU A 257 -1.42 8.20 16.52
N SER A 258 -1.21 8.69 15.29
CA SER A 258 -0.46 9.92 15.01
C SER A 258 -1.19 11.16 15.53
N ALA A 259 -2.51 11.24 15.35
CA ALA A 259 -3.34 12.33 15.87
C ALA A 259 -3.47 12.30 17.41
N GLN A 260 -3.52 11.12 18.03
CA GLN A 260 -3.55 10.94 19.48
C GLN A 260 -2.18 11.14 20.12
N ALA A 261 -1.09 10.77 19.44
CA ALA A 261 0.27 11.12 19.83
C ALA A 261 0.50 12.64 19.75
N ASN A 262 -0.01 13.30 18.71
CA ASN A 262 0.00 14.76 18.62
C ASN A 262 -0.92 15.42 19.66
N THR A 263 -2.10 14.85 19.93
CA THR A 263 -3.04 15.38 20.94
C THR A 263 -2.53 15.18 22.38
N ARG A 264 -1.91 14.02 22.70
CA ARG A 264 -1.20 13.82 23.98
C ARG A 264 -0.02 14.77 24.10
N LYS A 265 0.76 14.99 23.03
CA LYS A 265 1.81 16.02 23.01
C LYS A 265 1.27 17.44 23.25
N LEU A 266 0.07 17.78 22.76
CA LEU A 266 -0.56 19.09 22.96
C LEU A 266 -1.16 19.28 24.37
N VAL A 267 -1.60 18.21 25.03
CA VAL A 267 -2.15 18.25 26.40
C VAL A 267 -1.05 18.10 27.46
N GLU A 268 0.05 17.39 27.16
CA GLU A 268 1.25 17.28 28.00
C GLU A 268 2.22 18.45 27.81
N ALA A 269 1.99 19.34 26.83
CA ALA A 269 2.68 20.63 26.64
C ALA A 269 2.33 21.69 27.71
N GLY A 270 1.91 21.25 28.90
CA GLY A 270 1.93 22.02 30.14
C GLY A 270 3.20 21.79 30.98
N GLY A 271 4.10 20.88 30.59
CA GLY A 271 5.35 20.66 31.31
C GLY A 271 6.33 19.76 30.55
N ASP A 272 7.43 20.36 30.09
CA ASP A 272 8.71 19.75 29.68
C ASP A 272 8.66 18.32 29.09
N GLY A 273 8.17 18.18 27.86
CA GLY A 273 8.15 16.93 27.08
C GLY A 273 9.33 16.80 26.08
N PRO A 274 9.63 15.57 25.59
CA PRO A 274 10.82 15.30 24.77
C PRO A 274 10.82 16.08 23.45
N ARG A 275 11.92 16.80 23.24
CA ARG A 275 12.18 17.71 22.11
C ARG A 275 12.15 16.93 20.79
N ALA A 276 11.44 17.45 19.78
CA ALA A 276 11.37 16.83 18.45
C ALA A 276 12.78 16.56 17.86
N PRO A 277 12.98 15.42 17.17
CA PRO A 277 14.29 15.05 16.64
C PRO A 277 14.74 16.03 15.55
N ILE A 278 16.03 16.39 15.57
CA ILE A 278 16.62 17.34 14.64
C ILE A 278 17.21 16.60 13.43
N MET A 279 16.88 17.06 12.22
CA MET A 279 17.46 16.56 10.99
C MET A 279 18.75 17.34 10.71
N PHE A 280 19.87 16.63 10.61
CA PHE A 280 21.15 17.23 10.23
C PHE A 280 21.40 16.93 8.76
N VAL A 281 21.58 17.94 7.92
CA VAL A 281 21.89 17.76 6.49
C VAL A 281 23.32 18.23 6.23
N VAL A 282 24.14 17.35 5.67
CA VAL A 282 25.54 17.62 5.32
C VAL A 282 25.73 17.31 3.85
N ASP A 283 25.92 18.34 3.04
CA ASP A 283 26.16 18.24 1.60
C ASP A 283 27.02 19.47 1.22
N ASP A 284 28.00 19.35 0.32
CA ASP A 284 28.84 20.50 -0.06
C ASP A 284 28.14 21.45 -1.03
N ASP A 285 27.17 20.94 -1.80
CA ASP A 285 26.35 21.71 -2.72
C ASP A 285 25.29 22.54 -1.96
N GLY A 286 25.43 23.87 -2.07
CA GLY A 286 24.50 24.80 -1.43
C GLY A 286 23.06 24.69 -1.92
N ALA A 287 22.85 24.45 -3.22
CA ALA A 287 21.49 24.33 -3.77
C ALA A 287 20.80 23.06 -3.27
N VAL A 288 21.54 21.94 -3.21
CA VAL A 288 21.03 20.67 -2.69
C VAL A 288 20.72 20.76 -1.19
N ARG A 289 21.62 21.37 -0.39
CA ARG A 289 21.38 21.60 1.04
C ARG A 289 20.11 22.40 1.30
N GLU A 290 19.92 23.50 0.59
CA GLU A 290 18.78 24.40 0.77
C GLU A 290 17.48 23.70 0.34
N ALA A 291 17.46 23.01 -0.80
CA ALA A 291 16.31 22.23 -1.25
C ALA A 291 15.94 21.12 -0.26
N MET A 292 16.93 20.43 0.31
CA MET A 292 16.71 19.40 1.33
C MET A 292 16.15 20.00 2.63
N ARG A 293 16.64 21.17 3.04
CA ARG A 293 16.13 21.88 4.21
C ARG A 293 14.66 22.25 4.02
N ASP A 294 14.34 22.86 2.89
CA ASP A 294 12.97 23.33 2.61
C ASP A 294 12.01 22.13 2.57
N LEU A 295 12.39 21.04 1.89
CA LEU A 295 11.63 19.78 1.85
C LEU A 295 11.34 19.21 3.25
N LEU A 296 12.34 19.19 4.12
CA LEU A 296 12.20 18.65 5.48
C LEU A 296 11.42 19.61 6.41
N GLN A 297 11.58 20.93 6.23
CA GLN A 297 10.86 21.94 7.00
C GLN A 297 9.37 22.02 6.63
N GLU A 298 9.01 21.80 5.37
CA GLU A 298 7.63 21.65 4.93
C GLU A 298 6.90 20.52 5.68
N ASP A 299 7.62 19.46 6.07
CA ASP A 299 7.11 18.36 6.90
C ASP A 299 7.17 18.64 8.42
N GLY A 300 7.43 19.90 8.81
CA GLY A 300 7.49 20.33 10.21
C GLY A 300 8.71 19.81 10.97
N ARG A 301 9.75 19.31 10.29
CA ARG A 301 11.00 18.86 10.95
C ARG A 301 11.88 20.08 11.29
N THR A 302 12.58 20.00 12.41
CA THR A 302 13.67 20.95 12.70
C THR A 302 14.90 20.51 11.94
N VAL A 303 15.52 21.40 11.16
CA VAL A 303 16.64 21.07 10.28
C VAL A 303 17.84 21.97 10.56
N GLU A 304 19.02 21.37 10.67
CA GLU A 304 20.32 22.05 10.72
C GLU A 304 21.16 21.60 9.52
N ILE A 305 21.70 22.57 8.77
CA ILE A 305 22.47 22.30 7.54
C ILE A 305 23.96 22.64 7.73
N TYR A 306 24.84 21.85 7.12
CA TYR A 306 26.29 22.03 7.19
C TYR A 306 26.92 21.81 5.82
N ALA A 307 27.89 22.66 5.49
CA ALA A 307 28.58 22.59 4.20
C ALA A 307 29.71 21.57 4.12
N SER A 308 30.08 20.95 5.25
CA SER A 308 31.09 19.89 5.28
C SER A 308 30.96 19.03 6.53
N SER A 309 31.57 17.84 6.49
CA SER A 309 31.65 16.93 7.64
C SER A 309 32.36 17.55 8.84
N GLU A 310 33.40 18.36 8.62
CA GLU A 310 34.14 19.05 9.67
C GLU A 310 33.29 20.11 10.36
N ALA A 311 32.50 20.88 9.59
CA ALA A 311 31.56 21.85 10.14
C ALA A 311 30.49 21.16 11.00
N PHE A 312 29.99 20.01 10.55
CA PHE A 312 29.07 19.19 11.32
C PHE A 312 29.73 18.68 12.62
N LEU A 313 30.92 18.08 12.56
CA LEU A 313 31.63 17.56 13.74
C LEU A 313 31.97 18.65 14.77
N ALA A 314 32.30 19.85 14.32
CA ALA A 314 32.59 20.97 15.22
C ALA A 314 31.33 21.42 16.01
N ALA A 315 30.17 21.40 15.36
CA ALA A 315 28.90 21.86 15.92
C ALA A 315 28.12 20.76 16.67
N TYR A 316 28.20 19.51 16.21
CA TYR A 316 27.44 18.39 16.76
C TYR A 316 27.83 18.10 18.20
N ARG A 317 26.84 17.77 19.02
CA ARG A 317 27.01 17.38 20.42
C ARG A 317 26.29 16.05 20.66
N PRO A 318 26.96 15.03 21.22
CA PRO A 318 26.33 13.75 21.54
C PRO A 318 25.10 13.92 22.45
N GLY A 319 24.08 13.07 22.25
CA GLY A 319 22.85 13.08 23.04
C GLY A 319 21.70 13.88 22.44
N ARG A 320 21.91 14.59 21.33
CA ARG A 320 20.80 15.18 20.55
C ARG A 320 20.06 14.08 19.79
N GLU A 321 18.74 13.96 20.01
CA GLU A 321 17.89 13.11 19.18
C GLU A 321 17.77 13.71 17.77
N GLY A 322 18.00 12.89 16.75
CA GLY A 322 18.02 13.37 15.37
C GLY A 322 18.35 12.29 14.35
N CYS A 323 18.44 12.69 13.10
CA CYS A 323 18.87 11.85 11.99
C CYS A 323 19.84 12.65 11.12
N LEU A 324 20.97 12.06 10.74
CA LEU A 324 21.95 12.65 9.85
C LEU A 324 21.65 12.23 8.41
N LEU A 325 21.59 13.19 7.49
CA LEU A 325 21.56 13.02 6.06
C LEU A 325 22.88 13.54 5.52
N VAL A 326 23.69 12.68 4.91
CA VAL A 326 25.05 13.04 4.51
C VAL A 326 25.34 12.64 3.08
N ASP A 327 25.88 13.56 2.29
CA ASP A 327 26.41 13.24 0.97
C ASP A 327 27.70 12.41 1.05
N ALA A 328 27.84 11.40 0.20
CA ALA A 328 28.99 10.52 0.20
C ALA A 328 30.29 11.21 -0.26
N GLN A 329 30.21 12.11 -1.25
CA GLN A 329 31.34 12.71 -1.94
C GLN A 329 31.39 14.22 -1.69
N MET A 330 32.10 14.61 -0.62
CA MET A 330 32.32 16.01 -0.29
C MET A 330 33.83 16.31 -0.24
N PRO A 331 34.26 17.54 -0.57
CA PRO A 331 35.64 17.99 -0.35
C PRO A 331 36.07 17.85 1.12
N GLY A 332 37.31 17.40 1.34
CA GLY A 332 37.81 17.13 2.70
C GLY A 332 37.38 15.76 3.21
N MET A 333 36.74 15.71 4.38
CA MET A 333 36.19 14.49 4.94
C MET A 333 34.86 14.13 4.26
N GLY A 334 34.88 13.12 3.38
CA GLY A 334 33.66 12.58 2.76
C GLY A 334 32.71 11.89 3.76
N GLY A 335 31.46 11.67 3.35
CA GLY A 335 30.40 11.17 4.21
C GLY A 335 30.69 9.80 4.84
N LEU A 336 31.34 8.90 4.10
CA LEU A 336 31.71 7.59 4.63
C LEU A 336 32.75 7.67 5.75
N ALA A 337 33.71 8.60 5.65
CA ALA A 337 34.70 8.82 6.70
C ALA A 337 34.04 9.44 7.95
N LEU A 338 33.06 10.33 7.76
CA LEU A 338 32.24 10.87 8.84
C LEU A 338 31.48 9.77 9.58
N LEU A 339 30.82 8.85 8.85
CA LEU A 339 30.08 7.73 9.44
C LEU A 339 30.98 6.84 10.30
N ARG A 340 32.14 6.42 9.76
CA ARG A 340 33.11 5.60 10.50
C ARG A 340 33.57 6.30 11.79
N ARG A 341 33.78 7.61 11.74
CA ARG A 341 34.17 8.40 12.90
C ARG A 341 33.07 8.39 13.96
N LEU A 342 31.84 8.75 13.59
CA LEU A 342 30.68 8.75 14.50
C LEU A 342 30.42 7.37 15.12
N HIS A 343 30.55 6.32 14.32
CA HIS A 343 30.41 4.93 14.78
C HIS A 343 31.51 4.54 15.78
N SER A 344 32.78 4.88 15.49
CA SER A 344 33.91 4.60 16.38
C SER A 344 33.83 5.34 17.72
N GLU A 345 33.21 6.52 17.74
CA GLU A 345 32.96 7.32 18.94
C GLU A 345 31.72 6.85 19.72
N GLY A 346 31.04 5.78 19.27
CA GLY A 346 29.88 5.21 19.92
C GLY A 346 28.62 6.07 19.80
N THR A 347 28.58 6.99 18.83
CA THR A 347 27.44 7.89 18.61
C THR A 347 26.25 7.09 18.11
N ARG A 348 25.08 7.27 18.74
CA ARG A 348 23.82 6.59 18.37
C ARG A 348 22.96 7.40 17.38
N LEU A 349 23.54 8.37 16.70
CA LEU A 349 22.84 9.19 15.72
C LEU A 349 22.61 8.35 14.46
N PRO A 350 21.37 7.99 14.11
CA PRO A 350 21.10 7.29 12.87
C PRO A 350 21.49 8.17 11.68
N ALA A 351 22.13 7.58 10.68
CA ALA A 351 22.65 8.32 9.54
C ALA A 351 22.28 7.66 8.21
N ILE A 352 21.78 8.45 7.28
CA ILE A 352 21.40 8.06 5.93
C ILE A 352 22.41 8.68 4.99
N MET A 353 23.07 7.84 4.19
CA MET A 353 24.01 8.31 3.19
C MET A 353 23.32 8.49 1.84
N ILE A 354 23.65 9.59 1.18
CA ILE A 354 23.09 10.00 -0.11
C ILE A 354 24.26 10.09 -1.10
N THR A 355 24.13 9.60 -2.34
CA THR A 355 25.21 9.71 -3.34
C THR A 355 24.69 9.78 -4.77
N GLY A 356 25.39 10.50 -5.65
CA GLY A 356 25.11 10.54 -7.09
C GLY A 356 25.71 9.40 -7.92
N GLN A 357 26.56 8.55 -7.34
CA GLN A 357 27.11 7.35 -7.98
C GLN A 357 26.91 6.16 -7.05
N GLY A 358 25.73 5.54 -7.13
CA GLY A 358 25.37 4.41 -6.27
C GLY A 358 25.84 3.08 -6.83
N ASP A 359 27.08 2.68 -6.53
CA ASP A 359 27.52 1.32 -6.81
C ASP A 359 27.33 0.39 -5.60
N VAL A 360 27.23 -0.92 -5.89
CA VAL A 360 27.06 -1.97 -4.86
C VAL A 360 28.16 -1.92 -3.79
N PRO A 361 29.46 -1.75 -4.13
CA PRO A 361 30.52 -1.57 -3.14
C PRO A 361 30.26 -0.43 -2.15
N MET A 362 29.94 0.77 -2.65
CA MET A 362 29.72 1.95 -1.80
C MET A 362 28.54 1.75 -0.84
N ALA A 363 27.43 1.18 -1.32
CA ALA A 363 26.27 0.87 -0.48
C ALA A 363 26.63 -0.12 0.64
N VAL A 364 27.41 -1.16 0.33
CA VAL A 364 27.87 -2.13 1.34
C VAL A 364 28.81 -1.48 2.36
N GLU A 365 29.74 -0.65 1.92
CA GLU A 365 30.65 0.09 2.80
C GLU A 365 29.90 1.05 3.73
N ALA A 366 28.88 1.74 3.21
CA ALA A 366 27.99 2.62 3.98
C ALA A 366 27.37 1.88 5.16
N MET A 367 26.75 0.73 4.88
CA MET A 367 26.04 -0.06 5.87
C MET A 367 27.01 -0.63 6.92
N LYS A 368 28.20 -1.08 6.50
CA LYS A 368 29.27 -1.53 7.41
C LYS A 368 29.83 -0.40 8.27
N ALA A 369 29.85 0.83 7.76
CA ALA A 369 30.27 2.03 8.50
C ALA A 369 29.20 2.52 9.50
N GLY A 370 28.04 1.86 9.57
CA GLY A 370 26.98 2.18 10.52
C GLY A 370 25.86 3.05 9.95
N ALA A 371 25.77 3.22 8.63
CA ALA A 371 24.61 3.87 8.02
C ALA A 371 23.33 3.10 8.35
N ALA A 372 22.27 3.82 8.69
CA ALA A 372 20.92 3.30 8.82
C ALA A 372 20.30 3.01 7.45
N ASP A 373 20.62 3.80 6.43
CA ASP A 373 20.17 3.58 5.06
C ASP A 373 21.10 4.24 4.04
N PHE A 374 20.87 3.93 2.77
CA PHE A 374 21.60 4.45 1.63
C PHE A 374 20.62 4.78 0.50
N ILE A 375 20.74 5.99 -0.06
CA ILE A 375 19.89 6.51 -1.13
C ILE A 375 20.76 7.00 -2.29
N GLU A 376 20.40 6.62 -3.52
CA GLU A 376 21.04 7.11 -4.74
C GLU A 376 20.30 8.36 -5.26
N LYS A 377 21.04 9.40 -5.66
CA LYS A 377 20.49 10.60 -6.32
C LYS A 377 20.10 10.22 -7.76
N PRO A 378 18.96 10.69 -8.29
CA PRO A 378 18.06 11.71 -7.73
C PRO A 378 17.15 11.16 -6.62
N ILE A 379 16.96 11.95 -5.57
CA ILE A 379 16.24 11.56 -4.36
C ILE A 379 14.75 11.85 -4.51
N GLY A 380 13.91 10.83 -4.33
CA GLY A 380 12.47 11.01 -4.20
C GLY A 380 12.07 11.45 -2.78
N ARG A 381 11.05 12.31 -2.66
CA ARG A 381 10.48 12.75 -1.37
C ARG A 381 10.11 11.57 -0.47
N ASP A 382 9.32 10.64 -0.98
CA ASP A 382 8.80 9.53 -0.17
C ASP A 382 9.92 8.56 0.23
N GLU A 383 10.87 8.30 -0.66
CA GLU A 383 12.03 7.46 -0.37
C GLU A 383 12.86 8.03 0.78
N LEU A 384 13.08 9.34 0.77
CA LEU A 384 13.77 10.07 1.82
C LEU A 384 13.04 9.96 3.17
N PHE A 385 11.76 10.31 3.20
CA PHE A 385 10.98 10.31 4.45
C PHE A 385 10.81 8.90 5.02
N ALA A 386 10.51 7.91 4.18
CA ALA A 386 10.44 6.52 4.61
C ALA A 386 11.79 6.03 5.15
N SER A 387 12.90 6.50 4.59
CA SER A 387 14.25 6.20 5.11
C SER A 387 14.50 6.84 6.47
N ILE A 388 14.13 8.12 6.65
CA ILE A 388 14.23 8.85 7.92
C ILE A 388 13.42 8.17 9.03
N GLU A 389 12.17 7.82 8.75
CA GLU A 389 11.28 7.17 9.72
C GLU A 389 11.87 5.85 10.20
N ARG A 390 12.30 4.98 9.27
CA ARG A 390 12.99 3.73 9.60
C ARG A 390 14.24 3.99 10.46
N ALA A 391 15.06 4.97 10.07
CA ALA A 391 16.30 5.29 10.78
C ALA A 391 16.05 5.78 12.22
N LEU A 392 15.01 6.59 12.43
CA LEU A 392 14.60 7.07 13.76
C LEU A 392 13.99 5.96 14.62
N GLU A 393 13.14 5.11 14.05
CA GLU A 393 12.58 3.94 14.75
C GLU A 393 13.67 2.97 15.21
N HIS A 394 14.68 2.74 14.39
CA HIS A 394 15.80 1.85 14.71
C HIS A 394 16.58 2.29 15.96
N THR A 395 16.63 3.59 16.23
CA THR A 395 17.35 4.15 17.39
C THR A 395 16.54 4.04 18.68
N ARG A 396 15.19 4.06 18.58
CA ARG A 396 14.27 3.97 19.73
C ARG A 396 14.10 2.56 20.28
N ASP A 397 14.40 1.54 19.48
CA ASP A 397 13.93 0.16 19.73
C ASP A 397 15.10 -0.84 19.91
N SER A 398 16.13 -0.45 20.68
CA SER A 398 17.35 -1.27 20.92
C SER A 398 17.07 -2.62 21.61
N ALA A 399 15.93 -2.77 22.30
CA ALA A 399 15.55 -3.98 23.03
C ALA A 399 15.06 -5.14 22.13
N LYS A 400 14.73 -4.88 20.85
CA LYS A 400 14.20 -5.91 19.91
C LYS A 400 15.25 -6.58 19.04
N LEU A 401 16.55 -6.37 19.30
CA LEU A 401 17.63 -6.86 18.44
C LEU A 401 17.63 -8.39 18.30
N ALA A 402 17.37 -9.12 19.39
CA ALA A 402 17.35 -10.59 19.39
C ALA A 402 16.19 -11.20 18.57
N VAL A 403 14.97 -10.69 18.76
CA VAL A 403 13.78 -11.12 17.98
C VAL A 403 13.94 -10.80 16.49
N ARG A 404 14.60 -9.68 16.17
CA ARG A 404 14.91 -9.27 14.79
C ARG A 404 15.99 -10.14 14.15
N GLN A 405 17.02 -10.56 14.89
CA GLN A 405 18.05 -11.49 14.40
C GLN A 405 17.43 -12.82 13.96
N GLU A 406 16.54 -13.37 14.78
CA GLU A 406 15.85 -14.64 14.49
C GLU A 406 14.89 -14.51 13.29
N ALA A 407 14.13 -13.41 13.21
CA ALA A 407 13.28 -13.11 12.06
C ALA A 407 14.08 -12.88 10.77
N ALA A 408 15.24 -12.23 10.86
CA ALA A 408 16.13 -11.99 9.73
C ALA A 408 16.76 -13.30 9.22
N ALA A 409 17.25 -14.15 10.13
CA ALA A 409 17.79 -15.47 9.79
C ALA A 409 16.74 -16.37 9.11
N THR A 410 15.50 -16.36 9.60
CA THR A 410 14.38 -17.14 9.03
C THR A 410 14.07 -16.74 7.58
N ARG A 411 14.15 -15.44 7.25
CA ARG A 411 13.91 -14.93 5.88
C ARG A 411 14.97 -15.39 4.87
N PHE A 412 16.18 -15.71 5.32
CA PHE A 412 17.24 -16.26 4.47
C PHE A 412 17.23 -17.80 4.35
N ALA A 413 16.47 -18.50 5.20
CA ALA A 413 16.40 -19.97 5.20
C ALA A 413 15.83 -20.55 3.89
N GLY A 414 14.95 -19.81 3.20
CA GLY A 414 14.32 -20.22 1.93
C GLY A 414 15.13 -19.93 0.65
N LEU A 415 16.38 -19.46 0.78
CA LEU A 415 17.26 -19.24 -0.38
C LEU A 415 17.86 -20.55 -0.90
N THR A 416 17.90 -20.67 -2.23
CA THR A 416 18.61 -21.78 -2.88
C THR A 416 20.13 -21.60 -2.71
N GLY A 417 20.91 -22.69 -2.85
CA GLY A 417 22.37 -22.61 -2.74
C GLY A 417 22.97 -21.53 -3.66
N ARG A 418 22.49 -21.46 -4.90
CA ARG A 418 22.92 -20.44 -5.86
C ARG A 418 22.55 -19.01 -5.48
N GLN A 419 21.39 -18.81 -4.86
CA GLN A 419 20.98 -17.51 -4.35
C GLN A 419 21.85 -17.08 -3.16
N ARG A 420 22.27 -18.03 -2.32
CA ARG A 420 23.15 -17.77 -1.17
C ARG A 420 24.56 -17.37 -1.62
N GLU A 421 25.16 -18.11 -2.56
CA GLU A 421 26.47 -17.78 -3.15
C GLU A 421 26.50 -16.37 -3.74
N ILE A 422 25.47 -16.00 -4.51
CA ILE A 422 25.37 -14.66 -5.09
C ILE A 422 25.24 -13.60 -3.98
N MET A 423 24.46 -13.88 -2.93
CA MET A 423 24.31 -12.95 -1.82
C MET A 423 25.59 -12.77 -1.01
N GLU A 424 26.37 -13.82 -0.79
CA GLU A 424 27.67 -13.73 -0.12
C GLU A 424 28.62 -12.79 -0.86
N LEU A 425 28.69 -12.91 -2.19
CA LEU A 425 29.53 -12.02 -3.01
C LEU A 425 29.02 -10.57 -3.05
N VAL A 426 27.69 -10.37 -3.07
CA VAL A 426 27.08 -9.03 -2.95
C VAL A 426 27.41 -8.41 -1.59
N LEU A 427 27.33 -9.16 -0.49
CA LEU A 427 27.67 -8.68 0.86
C LEU A 427 29.18 -8.47 1.05
N ALA A 428 29.99 -9.15 0.26
CA ALA A 428 31.41 -8.88 0.11
C ALA A 428 31.70 -7.64 -0.76
N GLY A 429 30.67 -6.97 -1.31
CA GLY A 429 30.82 -5.76 -2.10
C GLY A 429 31.23 -5.98 -3.55
N HIS A 430 31.14 -7.20 -4.07
CA HIS A 430 31.54 -7.48 -5.45
C HIS A 430 30.53 -6.87 -6.45
N PRO A 431 30.98 -6.14 -7.49
CA PRO A 431 30.10 -5.68 -8.56
C PRO A 431 29.50 -6.85 -9.36
N ASN A 432 28.31 -6.66 -9.94
CA ASN A 432 27.61 -7.73 -10.70
C ASN A 432 28.48 -8.38 -11.78
N LYS A 433 29.35 -7.60 -12.44
CA LYS A 433 30.27 -8.10 -13.48
C LYS A 433 31.30 -9.08 -12.92
N ASN A 434 31.81 -8.84 -11.72
CA ASN A 434 32.80 -9.70 -11.08
C ASN A 434 32.12 -10.98 -10.57
N ILE A 435 30.95 -10.84 -9.93
CA ILE A 435 30.13 -11.98 -9.50
C ILE A 435 29.81 -12.89 -10.70
N ALA A 436 29.46 -12.31 -11.84
CA ALA A 436 29.19 -13.04 -13.06
C ALA A 436 30.40 -13.83 -13.55
N ALA A 437 31.60 -13.23 -13.52
CA ALA A 437 32.84 -13.88 -13.90
C ALA A 437 33.21 -15.02 -12.94
N ASP A 438 33.16 -14.78 -11.63
CA ASP A 438 33.54 -15.74 -10.59
C ASP A 438 32.61 -16.97 -10.57
N LEU A 439 31.33 -16.75 -10.86
CA LEU A 439 30.32 -17.79 -10.86
C LEU A 439 30.07 -18.41 -12.26
N GLY A 440 30.77 -17.96 -13.30
CA GLY A 440 30.62 -18.47 -14.67
C GLY A 440 29.21 -18.26 -15.26
N ILE A 441 28.53 -17.16 -14.92
CA ILE A 441 27.18 -16.82 -15.39
C ILE A 441 27.13 -15.44 -16.03
N SER A 442 26.02 -15.07 -16.67
CA SER A 442 25.86 -13.72 -17.23
C SER A 442 25.55 -12.69 -16.14
N GLN A 443 25.93 -11.43 -16.36
CA GLN A 443 25.58 -10.31 -15.46
C GLN A 443 24.05 -10.18 -15.25
N ARG A 444 23.27 -10.37 -16.31
CA ARG A 444 21.79 -10.37 -16.25
C ARG A 444 21.25 -11.51 -15.37
N THR A 445 21.93 -12.65 -15.34
CA THR A 445 21.60 -13.77 -14.46
C THR A 445 21.83 -13.40 -12.98
N VAL A 446 22.91 -12.67 -12.67
CA VAL A 446 23.17 -12.15 -11.32
C VAL A 446 22.07 -11.20 -10.87
N GLU A 447 21.66 -10.26 -11.73
CA GLU A 447 20.57 -9.30 -11.48
C GLU A 447 19.24 -10.00 -11.20
N ASN A 448 18.88 -11.01 -12.02
CA ASN A 448 17.66 -11.80 -11.83
C ASN A 448 17.67 -12.56 -10.50
N HIS A 449 18.80 -13.15 -10.12
CA HIS A 449 18.93 -13.83 -8.82
C HIS A 449 18.82 -12.84 -7.66
N ARG A 450 19.41 -11.65 -7.74
CA ARG A 450 19.27 -10.58 -6.74
C ARG A 450 17.81 -10.15 -6.58
N ALA A 451 17.11 -9.90 -7.68
CA ALA A 451 15.69 -9.55 -7.66
C ALA A 451 14.82 -10.66 -7.04
N ALA A 452 15.14 -11.92 -7.33
CA ALA A 452 14.46 -13.07 -6.72
C ALA A 452 14.74 -13.19 -5.21
N VAL A 453 15.98 -12.89 -4.77
CA VAL A 453 16.31 -12.84 -3.34
C VAL A 453 15.54 -11.72 -2.66
N MET A 454 15.59 -10.50 -3.21
CA MET A 454 14.84 -9.34 -2.73
C MET A 454 13.35 -9.66 -2.53
N LYS A 455 12.71 -10.29 -3.51
CA LYS A 455 11.32 -10.73 -3.42
C LYS A 455 11.09 -11.76 -2.30
N LYS A 456 11.99 -12.74 -2.14
CA LYS A 456 11.89 -13.79 -1.11
C LYS A 456 12.13 -13.25 0.30
N THR A 457 13.03 -12.29 0.47
CA THR A 457 13.35 -11.69 1.77
C THR A 457 12.43 -10.53 2.13
N GLY A 458 11.51 -10.15 1.24
CA GLY A 458 10.61 -8.99 1.40
C GLY A 458 11.36 -7.65 1.37
N SER A 459 12.52 -7.60 0.70
CA SER A 459 13.34 -6.39 0.59
C SER A 459 13.10 -5.73 -0.75
N HIS A 460 12.71 -4.46 -0.74
CA HIS A 460 12.44 -3.69 -1.97
C HIS A 460 13.66 -2.93 -2.49
N THR A 461 14.72 -2.80 -1.68
CA THR A 461 15.96 -2.11 -2.05
C THR A 461 17.19 -2.94 -1.68
N LEU A 462 18.33 -2.65 -2.31
CA LEU A 462 19.62 -3.27 -1.95
C LEU A 462 20.05 -2.93 -0.52
N SER A 463 19.85 -1.68 -0.10
CA SER A 463 20.15 -1.25 1.28
C SER A 463 19.34 -2.02 2.31
N ALA A 464 18.04 -2.25 2.06
CA ALA A 464 17.17 -3.05 2.91
C ALA A 464 17.63 -4.52 2.99
N LEU A 465 18.07 -5.09 1.87
CA LEU A 465 18.59 -6.45 1.82
C LEU A 465 19.91 -6.59 2.58
N ILE A 466 20.84 -5.65 2.41
CA ILE A 466 22.12 -5.63 3.13
C ILE A 466 21.88 -5.47 4.63
N ARG A 467 20.98 -4.57 5.05
CA ARG A 467 20.57 -4.44 6.46
C ARG A 467 20.09 -5.75 7.03
N LEU A 468 19.17 -6.40 6.33
CA LEU A 468 18.55 -7.64 6.79
C LEU A 468 19.61 -8.74 6.92
N ALA A 469 20.60 -8.79 6.00
CA ALA A 469 21.73 -9.71 6.06
C ALA A 469 22.68 -9.42 7.23
N LEU A 470 23.06 -8.15 7.45
CA LEU A 470 23.89 -7.75 8.58
C LEU A 470 23.19 -8.00 9.93
N ALA A 471 21.88 -7.81 9.98
CA ALA A 471 21.07 -8.15 11.15
C ALA A 471 20.97 -9.67 11.37
N ALA A 472 20.94 -10.49 10.32
CA ALA A 472 20.91 -11.95 10.43
C ALA A 472 22.27 -12.53 10.86
N ASN A 473 23.38 -11.84 10.59
CA ASN A 473 24.73 -12.31 10.89
C ASN A 473 25.62 -11.18 11.45
N PRO A 474 25.45 -10.79 12.73
CA PRO A 474 26.17 -9.66 13.34
C PRO A 474 27.68 -9.90 13.52
N GLY A 475 28.20 -11.08 13.14
CA GLY A 475 29.58 -11.49 13.36
C GLY A 475 30.20 -12.19 12.15
N THR A 476 30.73 -11.40 11.21
CA THR A 476 32.03 -11.71 10.63
C THR A 476 32.85 -10.42 10.67
N PRO A 477 33.74 -10.24 11.66
CA PRO A 477 34.83 -9.30 11.46
C PRO A 477 35.54 -9.76 10.19
N SER A 478 35.74 -8.83 9.26
CA SER A 478 36.60 -9.02 8.10
C SER A 478 38.03 -9.25 8.59
N HIS A 479 38.32 -10.46 9.05
CA HIS A 479 39.66 -10.96 9.17
C HIS A 479 39.97 -11.77 7.92
N SER A 480 40.86 -11.16 7.12
CA SER A 480 41.91 -11.82 6.34
C SER A 480 41.48 -12.92 5.37
N LEU A 481 41.57 -12.62 4.08
CA LEU A 481 42.05 -13.58 3.09
C LEU A 481 43.31 -12.99 2.43
N PRO A 482 44.26 -13.87 2.04
CA PRO A 482 45.72 -13.64 2.08
C PRO A 482 46.28 -12.70 1.03
#